data_AF-X1GT02-F1
#
_entry.id   AF-X1GT02-F1
#
_cell.length_a   1.000
_cell.length_b   1.000
_cell.length_c   1.000
_cell.angle_alpha   90.00
_cell.angle_beta   90.00
_cell.angle_gamma   90.00
#
_symmetry.space_group_name_H-M   'P 1'
#
loop_
_entity.id
_entity.type
_entity.pdbx_description
1 polymer ?
#
loop_
_entity_poly.entity_id
_entity_poly.type
_entity_poly.pdbx_seq_one_letter_code
_entity_poly.pdbx_strand_id
1 'polypeptide(L)'
;LGTDPSSDKEIFEEKDVTFSTYVYKSKSKKYLIIASSHTLSDEYRFLDANRPDGKFKIIQPREKDLLYDVTHYKDKFYIRTNYKAKNFRLMATPVNKTAKGNWKEVIPHRDDVLLQGFEIFKDFLVVNERKNGLPNLRIMRWDKKGEHYLDFEEEAYSAYIAYNPEFDTDVLRYGYTSMTTPRSVFDYNMNTKEKTLLKQQEVLGDFDSNNYHAERLYATARDGTKVPISLVYRKGLEKNGDNPLLLYGYGSYGASMNAGFSSVRLSLLDRGFVYAIAHIRGG
;
A
#
# COMPACT_ATOMS: atom_id res chain seq x y z
N LEU A 1 -27.84 19.54 8.12
CA LEU A 1 -28.28 18.23 8.65
C LEU A 1 -29.72 18.38 9.09
N GLY A 2 -30.57 17.39 8.80
CA GLY A 2 -32.02 17.46 9.08
C GLY A 2 -32.88 18.05 7.96
N THR A 3 -32.28 18.41 6.83
CA THR A 3 -33.00 18.75 5.59
C THR A 3 -33.37 17.47 4.84
N ASP A 4 -34.40 17.54 3.99
CA ASP A 4 -34.78 16.45 3.10
C ASP A 4 -33.64 16.19 2.09
N PRO A 5 -33.12 14.95 1.95
CA PRO A 5 -32.07 14.63 0.98
C PRO A 5 -32.42 14.99 -0.47
N SER A 6 -33.70 15.08 -0.84
CA SER A 6 -34.11 15.56 -2.17
C SER A 6 -33.76 17.03 -2.43
N SER A 7 -33.47 17.79 -1.37
CA SER A 7 -32.99 19.18 -1.44
C SER A 7 -31.45 19.29 -1.45
N ASP A 8 -30.74 18.16 -1.39
CA ASP A 8 -29.28 18.16 -1.46
C ASP A 8 -28.81 18.70 -2.81
N LYS A 9 -27.81 19.58 -2.75
CA LYS A 9 -27.22 20.15 -3.96
C LYS A 9 -26.18 19.19 -4.49
N GLU A 10 -26.32 18.84 -5.76
CA GLU A 10 -25.26 18.14 -6.49
C GLU A 10 -24.00 19.02 -6.54
N ILE A 11 -22.91 18.50 -6.00
CA ILE A 11 -21.60 19.19 -5.98
C ILE A 11 -20.77 18.83 -7.21
N PHE A 12 -20.85 17.57 -7.64
CA PHE A 12 -20.08 17.04 -8.75
C PHE A 12 -20.70 15.75 -9.26
N GLU A 13 -20.75 15.62 -10.58
CA GLU A 13 -21.15 14.42 -11.31
C GLU A 13 -19.97 14.01 -12.21
N GLU A 14 -19.53 12.76 -12.08
CA GLU A 14 -18.65 12.14 -13.08
C GLU A 14 -19.52 11.55 -14.19
N LYS A 15 -19.49 12.18 -15.37
CA LYS A 15 -20.32 11.81 -16.52
C LYS A 15 -19.74 10.67 -17.33
N ASP A 16 -18.44 10.42 -17.22
CA ASP A 16 -17.79 9.28 -17.85
C ASP A 16 -17.98 8.04 -16.98
N VAL A 17 -18.87 7.15 -17.43
CA VAL A 17 -19.22 5.91 -16.72
C VAL A 17 -18.05 4.94 -16.53
N THR A 18 -16.90 5.18 -17.19
CA THR A 18 -15.68 4.39 -16.98
C THR A 18 -14.87 4.83 -15.75
N PHE A 19 -15.23 5.97 -15.14
CA PHE A 19 -14.58 6.52 -13.96
C PHE A 19 -15.45 6.33 -12.71
N SER A 20 -14.78 6.03 -11.60
CA SER A 20 -15.37 6.12 -10.26
C SER A 20 -15.04 7.48 -9.65
N THR A 21 -16.02 8.14 -9.04
CA THR A 21 -15.80 9.39 -8.29
C THR A 21 -15.88 9.17 -6.79
N TYR A 22 -15.06 9.89 -6.03
CA TYR A 22 -15.08 9.89 -4.57
C TYR A 22 -14.65 11.24 -4.01
N VAL A 23 -15.12 11.55 -2.80
CA VAL A 23 -14.80 12.78 -2.07
C VAL A 23 -14.20 12.46 -0.72
N TYR A 24 -13.15 13.19 -0.35
CA TYR A 24 -12.52 13.07 0.96
C TYR A 24 -11.95 14.40 1.42
N LYS A 25 -11.64 14.49 2.71
CA LYS A 25 -10.93 15.63 3.28
C LYS A 25 -9.46 15.29 3.40
N SER A 26 -8.59 16.18 2.95
CA SER A 26 -7.14 16.05 3.11
C SER A 26 -6.77 15.82 4.58
N LYS A 27 -5.66 15.11 4.86
CA LYS A 27 -5.21 14.81 6.23
C LYS A 27 -5.05 16.07 7.10
N SER A 28 -4.55 17.15 6.51
CA SER A 28 -4.45 18.48 7.14
C SER A 28 -5.79 19.14 7.48
N LYS A 29 -6.92 18.56 7.05
CA LYS A 29 -8.27 19.10 7.12
C LYS A 29 -8.53 20.39 6.33
N LYS A 30 -7.51 20.96 5.66
CA LYS A 30 -7.58 22.24 4.95
C LYS A 30 -8.35 22.19 3.63
N TYR A 31 -8.29 21.07 2.93
CA TYR A 31 -8.94 20.92 1.62
C TYR A 31 -9.91 19.74 1.58
N LEU A 32 -11.04 19.95 0.90
CA LEU A 32 -11.86 18.90 0.31
C LEU A 32 -11.27 18.51 -1.04
N ILE A 33 -11.23 17.22 -1.32
CA ILE A 33 -10.70 16.65 -2.55
C ILE A 33 -11.79 15.81 -3.20
N ILE A 34 -12.06 16.07 -4.47
CA ILE A 34 -12.86 15.19 -5.34
C ILE A 34 -11.88 14.53 -6.30
N ALA A 35 -12.00 13.22 -6.46
CA ALA A 35 -11.18 12.45 -7.36
C ALA A 35 -12.06 11.63 -8.29
N SER A 36 -11.70 11.63 -9.57
CA SER A 36 -12.23 10.72 -10.57
C SER A 36 -11.12 9.77 -11.00
N SER A 37 -11.33 8.47 -10.86
CA SER A 37 -10.30 7.45 -11.11
C SER A 37 -10.79 6.34 -12.04
N HIS A 38 -9.92 5.95 -12.95
CA HIS A 38 -10.06 4.83 -13.88
C HIS A 38 -8.72 4.09 -13.95
N THR A 39 -8.70 2.86 -14.50
CA THR A 39 -7.50 2.01 -14.60
C THR A 39 -6.27 2.70 -15.18
N LEU A 40 -6.45 3.67 -16.09
CA LEU A 40 -5.35 4.30 -16.82
C LEU A 40 -5.22 5.81 -16.57
N SER A 41 -6.16 6.45 -15.88
CA SER A 41 -6.16 7.90 -15.75
C SER A 41 -6.86 8.35 -14.49
N ASP A 42 -6.36 9.43 -13.89
CA ASP A 42 -6.97 10.08 -12.76
C ASP A 42 -7.19 11.57 -13.02
N GLU A 43 -8.12 12.19 -12.28
CA GLU A 43 -8.23 13.63 -12.13
C GLU A 43 -8.60 13.98 -10.69
N TYR A 44 -7.88 14.93 -10.10
CA TYR A 44 -8.13 15.43 -8.75
C TYR A 44 -8.48 16.90 -8.77
N ARG A 45 -9.46 17.26 -7.96
CA ARG A 45 -9.93 18.62 -7.74
C ARG A 45 -9.89 18.94 -6.25
N PHE A 46 -9.63 20.19 -5.91
CA PHE A 46 -9.55 20.63 -4.52
C PHE A 46 -10.32 21.93 -4.28
N LEU A 47 -10.84 22.05 -3.06
CA LEU A 47 -11.52 23.24 -2.55
C LEU A 47 -11.12 23.45 -1.09
N ASP A 48 -11.02 24.70 -0.64
CA ASP A 48 -10.82 25.02 0.77
C ASP A 48 -12.00 24.50 1.60
N ALA A 49 -11.73 23.66 2.59
CA ALA A 49 -12.77 23.04 3.41
C ALA A 49 -13.54 24.04 4.27
N ASN A 50 -12.97 25.22 4.54
CA ASN A 50 -13.67 26.30 5.26
C ASN A 50 -14.58 27.13 4.34
N ARG A 51 -14.54 26.89 3.02
CA ARG A 51 -15.41 27.53 2.02
C ARG A 51 -16.05 26.47 1.12
N PRO A 52 -16.87 25.56 1.68
CA PRO A 52 -17.35 24.36 1.00
C PRO A 52 -18.35 24.66 -0.13
N ASP A 53 -18.86 25.89 -0.22
CA ASP A 53 -19.71 26.42 -1.29
C ASP A 53 -18.90 27.01 -2.47
N GLY A 54 -17.57 27.02 -2.36
CA GLY A 54 -16.70 27.52 -3.42
C GLY A 54 -16.59 26.57 -4.62
N LYS A 55 -15.82 27.01 -5.64
CA LYS A 55 -15.58 26.23 -6.85
C LYS A 55 -14.34 25.35 -6.69
N PHE A 56 -14.51 24.05 -6.92
CA PHE A 56 -13.41 23.11 -7.01
C PHE A 56 -12.42 23.50 -8.12
N LYS A 57 -11.13 23.49 -7.80
CA LYS A 57 -10.04 23.75 -8.75
C LYS A 57 -9.40 22.43 -9.15
N ILE A 58 -9.17 22.24 -10.44
CA ILE A 58 -8.46 21.06 -10.95
C ILE A 58 -6.98 21.18 -10.59
N ILE A 59 -6.40 20.09 -10.07
CA ILE A 59 -4.95 20.00 -9.79
C ILE A 59 -4.19 19.90 -11.10
N GLN A 60 -4.55 18.90 -11.90
CA GLN A 60 -4.03 18.64 -13.24
C GLN A 60 -5.19 18.07 -14.07
N PRO A 61 -5.52 18.63 -15.24
CA PRO A 61 -6.52 18.05 -16.12
C PRO A 61 -6.19 16.61 -16.49
N ARG A 62 -7.22 15.78 -16.62
CA ARG A 62 -7.09 14.38 -17.03
C ARG A 62 -6.24 14.24 -18.29
N GLU A 63 -5.30 13.30 -18.26
CA GLU A 63 -4.51 12.89 -19.41
C GLU A 63 -4.54 11.37 -19.53
N LYS A 64 -4.55 10.85 -20.77
CA LYS A 64 -4.48 9.42 -21.01
C LYS A 64 -3.18 8.85 -20.41
N ASP A 65 -3.29 7.68 -19.78
CA ASP A 65 -2.16 6.95 -19.17
C ASP A 65 -1.44 7.72 -18.04
N LEU A 66 -2.09 8.73 -17.45
CA LEU A 66 -1.58 9.48 -16.30
C LEU A 66 -2.34 9.12 -15.02
N LEU A 67 -1.71 8.29 -14.21
CA LEU A 67 -2.16 7.98 -12.86
C LEU A 67 -1.45 8.88 -11.86
N TYR A 68 -2.20 9.41 -10.91
CA TYR A 68 -1.63 10.15 -9.80
C TYR A 68 -2.57 10.21 -8.61
N ASP A 69 -2.04 10.31 -7.39
CA ASP A 69 -2.80 10.59 -6.19
C ASP A 69 -2.24 11.81 -5.45
N VAL A 70 -3.05 12.42 -4.57
CA VAL A 70 -2.75 13.73 -3.99
C VAL A 70 -2.91 13.73 -2.48
N THR A 71 -1.84 14.18 -1.80
CA THR A 71 -1.82 14.44 -0.36
C THR A 71 -1.34 15.87 -0.08
N HIS A 72 -2.05 16.60 0.78
CA HIS A 72 -1.66 17.95 1.19
C HIS A 72 -0.74 17.96 2.41
N TYR A 73 0.33 18.76 2.36
CA TYR A 73 1.17 19.06 3.52
C TYR A 73 1.86 20.43 3.37
N LYS A 74 1.78 21.26 4.42
CA LYS A 74 2.25 22.66 4.46
C LYS A 74 1.62 23.52 3.36
N ASP A 75 2.41 23.96 2.40
CA ASP A 75 2.05 24.83 1.27
C ASP A 75 2.07 24.08 -0.07
N LYS A 76 2.12 22.74 -0.02
CA LYS A 76 2.29 21.88 -1.19
C LYS A 76 1.29 20.73 -1.24
N PHE A 77 1.04 20.28 -2.45
CA PHE A 77 0.53 18.95 -2.72
C PHE A 77 1.68 18.02 -3.07
N TYR A 78 1.69 16.84 -2.44
CA TYR A 78 2.55 15.71 -2.75
C TYR A 78 1.78 14.77 -3.66
N ILE A 79 2.43 14.35 -4.73
CA ILE A 79 1.82 13.70 -5.88
C ILE A 79 2.61 12.43 -6.18
N ARG A 80 2.06 11.26 -5.84
CA ARG A 80 2.58 10.00 -6.35
C ARG A 80 2.01 9.82 -7.74
N THR A 81 2.86 9.58 -8.75
CA THR A 81 2.40 9.53 -10.15
C THR A 81 3.27 8.63 -11.01
N ASN A 82 2.67 8.07 -12.06
CA ASN A 82 3.36 7.30 -13.09
C ASN A 82 3.98 8.17 -14.22
N TYR A 83 3.94 9.50 -14.11
CA TYR A 83 4.47 10.40 -15.15
C TYR A 83 5.95 10.10 -15.45
N LYS A 84 6.19 9.53 -16.64
CA LYS A 84 7.50 9.02 -17.08
C LYS A 84 8.13 8.03 -16.07
N ALA A 85 7.31 7.30 -15.31
CA ALA A 85 7.74 6.50 -14.17
C ALA A 85 6.85 5.25 -14.04
N LYS A 86 7.23 4.13 -14.67
CA LYS A 86 6.41 2.91 -14.61
C LYS A 86 6.21 2.42 -13.18
N ASN A 87 7.25 2.54 -12.35
CA ASN A 87 7.21 2.18 -10.93
C ASN A 87 6.81 3.34 -10.01
N PHE A 88 6.17 4.36 -10.56
CA PHE A 88 5.79 5.60 -9.90
C PHE A 88 7.00 6.39 -9.35
N ARG A 89 6.75 7.65 -9.07
CA ARG A 89 7.67 8.55 -8.35
C ARG A 89 6.85 9.48 -7.45
N LEU A 90 7.49 10.07 -6.45
CA LEU A 90 6.85 11.10 -5.63
C LEU A 90 7.32 12.47 -6.08
N MET A 91 6.38 13.33 -6.43
CA MET A 91 6.62 14.73 -6.75
C MET A 91 5.88 15.64 -5.77
N ALA A 92 6.19 16.93 -5.80
CA ALA A 92 5.46 17.94 -5.06
C ALA A 92 5.27 19.20 -5.89
N THR A 93 4.21 19.93 -5.61
CA THR A 93 3.88 21.19 -6.29
C THR A 93 3.25 22.19 -5.33
N PRO A 94 3.48 23.51 -5.48
CA PRO A 94 2.79 24.52 -4.67
C PRO A 94 1.27 24.47 -4.85
N VAL A 95 0.50 24.68 -3.77
CA VAL A 95 -0.98 24.67 -3.81
C VAL A 95 -1.59 25.73 -4.75
N ASN A 96 -0.82 26.76 -5.12
CA ASN A 96 -1.24 27.83 -6.03
C ASN A 96 -0.75 27.64 -7.49
N LYS A 97 0.00 26.57 -7.78
CA LYS A 97 0.56 26.27 -9.12
C LYS A 97 0.53 24.76 -9.38
N THR A 98 -0.64 24.16 -9.33
CA THR A 98 -0.80 22.69 -9.21
C THR A 98 -0.56 21.89 -10.49
N ALA A 99 -0.55 22.53 -11.66
CA ALA A 99 -0.41 21.84 -12.94
C ALA A 99 0.94 21.10 -13.05
N LYS A 100 0.96 19.98 -13.78
CA LYS A 100 2.08 19.05 -13.93
C LYS A 100 3.41 19.70 -14.29
N GLY A 101 3.41 20.80 -15.05
CA GLY A 101 4.62 21.56 -15.37
C GLY A 101 5.36 22.16 -14.15
N ASN A 102 4.70 22.26 -13.00
CA ASN A 102 5.28 22.75 -11.75
C ASN A 102 5.64 21.63 -10.76
N TRP A 103 5.47 20.37 -11.15
CA TRP A 103 5.79 19.24 -10.28
C TRP A 103 7.30 19.08 -10.19
N LYS A 104 7.81 19.03 -8.96
CA LYS A 104 9.23 18.84 -8.66
C LYS A 104 9.43 17.54 -7.93
N GLU A 105 10.49 16.82 -8.28
CA GLU A 105 10.76 15.50 -7.72
C GLU A 105 11.09 15.57 -6.23
N VAL A 106 10.53 14.62 -5.47
CA VAL A 106 10.79 14.38 -4.03
C VAL A 106 11.46 13.02 -3.84
N ILE A 107 10.90 11.97 -4.46
CA ILE A 107 11.51 10.64 -4.54
C ILE A 107 11.56 10.27 -6.03
N PRO A 108 12.76 10.04 -6.59
CA PRO A 108 12.91 9.69 -8.00
C PRO A 108 12.33 8.32 -8.33
N HIS A 109 12.08 8.11 -9.61
CA HIS A 109 11.80 6.79 -10.15
C HIS A 109 12.95 5.83 -9.90
N ARG A 110 12.63 4.57 -9.58
CA ARG A 110 13.60 3.47 -9.47
C ARG A 110 13.07 2.26 -10.24
N ASP A 111 13.92 1.67 -11.08
CA ASP A 111 13.53 0.56 -11.96
C ASP A 111 13.26 -0.74 -11.17
N ASP A 112 13.83 -0.88 -9.97
CA ASP A 112 13.72 -2.06 -9.11
C ASP A 112 12.74 -1.89 -7.94
N VAL A 113 12.13 -0.70 -7.77
CA VAL A 113 11.24 -0.40 -6.64
C VAL A 113 9.96 0.27 -7.11
N LEU A 114 8.83 -0.41 -6.90
CA LEU A 114 7.50 0.15 -7.08
C LEU A 114 7.10 1.00 -5.86
N LEU A 115 6.87 2.29 -6.05
CA LEU A 115 6.31 3.16 -5.02
C LEU A 115 4.78 2.98 -4.98
N GLN A 116 4.27 2.21 -4.01
CA GLN A 116 2.86 1.83 -3.94
C GLN A 116 2.00 2.90 -3.25
N GLY A 117 2.57 3.64 -2.31
CA GLY A 117 1.85 4.67 -1.56
C GLY A 117 2.75 5.33 -0.53
N PHE A 118 2.21 6.29 0.19
CA PHE A 118 2.92 6.99 1.26
C PHE A 118 1.96 7.58 2.28
N GLU A 119 2.48 7.91 3.45
CA GLU A 119 1.78 8.57 4.55
C GLU A 119 2.65 9.72 5.06
N ILE A 120 2.03 10.88 5.31
CA ILE A 120 2.73 12.07 5.78
C ILE A 120 2.42 12.31 7.25
N PHE A 121 3.47 12.51 8.03
CA PHE A 121 3.45 13.01 9.40
C PHE A 121 4.15 14.38 9.43
N LYS A 122 4.04 15.08 10.56
CA LYS A 122 4.69 16.38 10.74
C LYS A 122 6.19 16.33 10.46
N ASP A 123 6.89 15.34 11.01
CA ASP A 123 8.35 15.22 10.90
C ASP A 123 8.82 14.08 9.99
N PHE A 124 7.91 13.20 9.57
CA PHE A 124 8.22 12.02 8.76
C PHE A 124 7.39 11.90 7.48
N LEU A 125 8.00 11.25 6.49
CA LEU A 125 7.37 10.66 5.33
C LEU A 125 7.59 9.15 5.40
N VAL A 126 6.51 8.38 5.45
CA VAL A 126 6.56 6.92 5.41
C VAL A 126 6.12 6.46 4.02
N VAL A 127 6.94 5.68 3.34
CA VAL A 127 6.70 5.21 1.97
C VAL A 127 6.47 3.70 2.00
N ASN A 128 5.39 3.27 1.36
CA ASN A 128 5.13 1.86 1.09
C ASN A 128 5.69 1.51 -0.29
N GLU A 129 6.74 0.69 -0.30
CA GLU A 129 7.51 0.32 -1.47
C GLU A 129 7.39 -1.19 -1.72
N ARG A 130 7.52 -1.62 -2.97
CA ARG A 130 7.69 -3.04 -3.29
C ARG A 130 9.00 -3.25 -4.03
N LYS A 131 9.87 -4.05 -3.44
CA LYS A 131 11.18 -4.44 -3.99
C LYS A 131 11.30 -5.94 -3.95
N ASN A 132 11.79 -6.54 -5.04
CA ASN A 132 11.90 -8.00 -5.18
C ASN A 132 10.61 -8.72 -4.79
N GLY A 133 9.44 -8.16 -5.12
CA GLY A 133 8.13 -8.75 -4.81
C GLY A 133 7.65 -8.64 -3.36
N LEU A 134 8.43 -8.07 -2.42
CA LEU A 134 8.03 -7.88 -1.02
C LEU A 134 7.66 -6.43 -0.73
N PRO A 135 6.61 -6.16 0.07
CA PRO A 135 6.33 -4.83 0.56
C PRO A 135 7.39 -4.41 1.59
N ASN A 136 7.77 -3.14 1.57
CA ASN A 136 8.77 -2.53 2.45
C ASN A 136 8.23 -1.20 2.94
N LEU A 137 8.42 -0.89 4.22
CA LEU A 137 8.06 0.41 4.80
C LEU A 137 9.34 1.21 5.05
N ARG A 138 9.52 2.28 4.26
CA ARG A 138 10.66 3.20 4.37
C ARG A 138 10.23 4.44 5.14
N ILE A 139 10.96 4.79 6.20
CA ILE A 139 10.74 5.99 7.01
C ILE A 139 11.81 6.99 6.65
N MET A 140 11.40 8.20 6.31
CA MET A 140 12.26 9.31 5.94
C MET A 140 11.90 10.52 6.79
N ARG A 141 12.90 11.23 7.31
CA ARG A 141 12.67 12.51 8.00
C ARG A 141 12.62 13.67 7.00
N TRP A 142 11.73 14.63 7.22
CA TRP A 142 11.66 15.84 6.38
C TRP A 142 12.91 16.71 6.48
N ASP A 143 13.59 16.69 7.63
CA ASP A 143 14.85 17.41 7.87
C ASP A 143 16.08 16.74 7.22
N LYS A 144 15.89 15.60 6.55
CA LYS A 144 16.93 14.79 5.90
C LYS A 144 18.01 14.26 6.86
N LYS A 145 17.77 14.24 8.16
CA LYS A 145 18.74 13.74 9.16
C LYS A 145 18.76 12.23 9.30
N GLY A 146 17.82 11.51 8.68
CA GLY A 146 17.82 10.06 8.74
C GLY A 146 16.72 9.42 7.91
N GLU A 147 17.00 8.19 7.48
CA GLU A 147 16.04 7.27 6.88
C GLU A 147 16.38 5.83 7.26
N HIS A 148 15.38 4.95 7.27
CA HIS A 148 15.56 3.52 7.48
C HIS A 148 14.35 2.74 6.93
N TYR A 149 14.50 1.43 6.80
CA TYR A 149 13.40 0.51 6.53
C TYR A 149 13.00 -0.21 7.82
N LEU A 150 11.73 -0.60 7.94
CA LEU A 150 11.33 -1.60 8.93
C LEU A 150 11.95 -2.94 8.56
N ASP A 151 12.54 -3.61 9.55
CA ASP A 151 12.91 -5.01 9.47
C ASP A 151 11.74 -5.88 9.93
N PHE A 152 11.43 -6.90 9.14
CA PHE A 152 10.32 -7.80 9.36
C PHE A 152 10.77 -9.23 9.70
N GLU A 153 12.08 -9.52 9.66
CA GLU A 153 12.71 -10.77 10.10
C GLU A 153 12.30 -12.06 9.35
N GLU A 154 11.21 -12.05 8.57
CA GLU A 154 10.74 -13.20 7.77
C GLU A 154 11.06 -13.03 6.27
N GLU A 155 11.29 -14.15 5.56
CA GLU A 155 11.62 -14.12 4.12
C GLU A 155 10.42 -13.85 3.20
N ALA A 156 9.21 -14.12 3.69
CA ALA A 156 7.96 -14.00 2.95
C ALA A 156 6.84 -13.48 3.86
N TYR A 157 6.46 -12.22 3.66
CA TYR A 157 5.49 -11.53 4.51
C TYR A 157 4.65 -10.53 3.71
N SER A 158 3.71 -9.92 4.41
CA SER A 158 2.96 -8.75 4.00
C SER A 158 3.01 -7.69 5.09
N ALA A 159 3.36 -6.46 4.70
CA ALA A 159 3.30 -5.30 5.57
C ALA A 159 2.57 -4.16 4.84
N TYR A 160 1.88 -3.31 5.58
CA TYR A 160 1.19 -2.13 5.02
C TYR A 160 1.03 -1.03 6.07
N ILE A 161 1.03 0.22 5.61
CA ILE A 161 0.70 1.36 6.46
C ILE A 161 -0.78 1.23 6.86
N ALA A 162 -1.06 1.23 8.17
CA ALA A 162 -2.43 1.15 8.66
C ALA A 162 -3.06 2.56 8.76
N TYR A 163 -4.22 2.67 9.38
CA TYR A 163 -4.86 3.97 9.58
C TYR A 163 -4.09 4.81 10.62
N ASN A 164 -3.59 5.97 10.19
CA ASN A 164 -2.81 6.91 10.99
C ASN A 164 -3.45 8.30 11.00
N PRO A 165 -4.52 8.52 11.80
CA PRO A 165 -5.26 9.79 11.81
C PRO A 165 -4.51 10.94 12.47
N GLU A 166 -3.66 10.63 13.46
CA GLU A 166 -2.85 11.64 14.14
C GLU A 166 -1.71 12.07 13.23
N PHE A 167 -1.59 13.38 13.03
CA PHE A 167 -0.62 13.98 12.11
C PHE A 167 0.68 14.35 12.82
N ASP A 168 0.55 14.86 14.05
CA ASP A 168 1.67 15.31 14.89
C ASP A 168 2.04 14.18 15.86
N THR A 169 2.70 13.15 15.32
CA THR A 169 3.14 11.98 16.09
C THR A 169 4.41 11.38 15.50
N ASP A 170 5.20 10.76 16.37
CA ASP A 170 6.37 9.96 16.02
C ASP A 170 6.01 8.48 15.83
N VAL A 171 4.75 8.10 16.02
CA VAL A 171 4.30 6.70 15.99
C VAL A 171 3.64 6.38 14.66
N LEU A 172 4.21 5.42 13.95
CA LEU A 172 3.60 4.79 12.78
C LEU A 172 2.81 3.55 13.23
N ARG A 173 1.51 3.53 12.95
CA ARG A 173 0.73 2.28 12.99
C ARG A 173 0.85 1.54 11.67
N TYR A 174 1.25 0.29 11.72
CA TYR A 174 1.32 -0.58 10.55
C TYR A 174 0.72 -1.96 10.82
N GLY A 175 0.26 -2.59 9.75
CA GLY A 175 -0.21 -3.97 9.78
C GLY A 175 0.86 -4.91 9.24
N TYR A 176 0.91 -6.11 9.80
CA TYR A 176 1.86 -7.14 9.44
C TYR A 176 1.19 -8.51 9.46
N THR A 177 1.63 -9.41 8.59
CA THR A 177 1.31 -10.84 8.62
C THR A 177 2.33 -11.59 7.77
N SER A 178 2.54 -12.86 8.07
CA SER A 178 3.27 -13.78 7.21
C SER A 178 2.46 -15.05 7.03
N MET A 179 2.96 -16.04 6.29
CA MET A 179 2.26 -17.31 6.19
C MET A 179 2.22 -18.11 7.51
N THR A 180 3.07 -17.77 8.48
CA THR A 180 3.13 -18.37 9.82
C THR A 180 2.68 -17.41 10.93
N THR A 181 2.68 -16.11 10.68
CA THR A 181 2.32 -15.07 11.64
C THR A 181 0.91 -14.51 11.38
N PRO A 182 -0.07 -14.76 12.26
CA PRO A 182 -1.41 -14.17 12.17
C PRO A 182 -1.39 -12.65 12.04
N ARG A 183 -2.47 -12.09 11.50
CA ARG A 183 -2.56 -10.64 11.25
C ARG A 183 -2.33 -9.86 12.54
N SER A 184 -1.32 -8.99 12.52
CA SER A 184 -0.90 -8.17 13.63
C SER A 184 -0.96 -6.69 13.29
N VAL A 185 -1.19 -5.87 14.30
CA VAL A 185 -1.11 -4.41 14.25
C VAL A 185 -0.07 -3.97 15.27
N PHE A 186 0.87 -3.16 14.81
CA PHE A 186 1.96 -2.65 15.60
C PHE A 186 1.95 -1.12 15.58
N ASP A 187 2.32 -0.53 16.72
CA ASP A 187 2.80 0.84 16.78
C ASP A 187 4.34 0.82 16.74
N TYR A 188 4.91 1.68 15.93
CA TYR A 188 6.35 1.80 15.73
C TYR A 188 6.80 3.24 15.97
N ASN A 189 7.66 3.45 16.95
CA ASN A 189 8.25 4.75 17.17
C ASN A 189 9.33 5.01 16.10
N MET A 190 9.08 5.97 15.21
CA MET A 190 9.94 6.29 14.07
C MET A 190 11.28 6.94 14.48
N ASN A 191 11.43 7.39 15.74
CA ASN A 191 12.69 7.88 16.29
C ASN A 191 13.48 6.76 16.99
N THR A 192 12.88 6.09 17.98
CA THR A 192 13.56 5.08 18.82
C THR A 192 13.64 3.70 18.17
N LYS A 193 12.82 3.46 17.13
CA LYS A 193 12.64 2.18 16.44
C LYS A 193 12.01 1.08 17.30
N GLU A 194 11.45 1.44 18.45
CA GLU A 194 10.72 0.52 19.32
C GLU A 194 9.39 0.13 18.66
N LYS A 195 9.09 -1.17 18.73
CA LYS A 195 7.91 -1.81 18.14
C LYS A 195 7.03 -2.36 19.26
N THR A 196 5.79 -1.92 19.32
CA THR A 196 4.78 -2.38 20.28
C THR A 196 3.67 -3.13 19.56
N LEU A 197 3.48 -4.41 19.87
CA LEU A 197 2.33 -5.18 19.38
C LEU A 197 1.06 -4.68 20.08
N LEU A 198 0.10 -4.19 19.31
CA LEU A 198 -1.19 -3.75 19.85
C LEU A 198 -2.24 -4.85 19.80
N LYS A 199 -2.28 -5.56 18.68
CA LYS A 199 -3.26 -6.61 18.45
C LYS A 199 -2.66 -7.65 17.52
N GLN A 200 -2.84 -8.91 17.87
CA GLN A 200 -2.68 -10.02 16.96
C GLN A 200 -4.03 -10.74 16.86
N GLN A 201 -4.39 -11.19 15.67
CA GLN A 201 -5.57 -12.02 15.48
C GLN A 201 -5.38 -13.33 16.24
N GLU A 202 -6.25 -13.58 17.20
CA GLU A 202 -6.34 -14.88 17.88
C GLU A 202 -6.75 -15.96 16.88
N VAL A 203 -6.07 -17.10 16.92
CA VAL A 203 -6.37 -18.28 16.14
C VAL A 203 -6.86 -19.34 17.11
N LEU A 204 -8.12 -19.73 16.97
CA LEU A 204 -8.75 -20.71 17.86
C LEU A 204 -8.14 -22.12 17.66
N GLY A 205 -8.15 -22.92 18.71
CA GLY A 205 -7.59 -24.27 18.73
C GLY A 205 -6.11 -24.29 19.09
N ASP A 206 -5.40 -25.35 18.69
CA ASP A 206 -4.02 -25.62 19.10
C ASP A 206 -2.97 -25.00 18.16
N PHE A 207 -3.31 -23.87 17.51
CA PHE A 207 -2.39 -23.22 16.59
C PHE A 207 -1.18 -22.66 17.35
N ASP A 208 0.01 -23.08 16.94
CA ASP A 208 1.28 -22.48 17.33
C ASP A 208 2.08 -22.18 16.04
N SER A 209 2.48 -20.92 15.86
CA SER A 209 3.27 -20.50 14.69
C SER A 209 4.59 -21.26 14.60
N ASN A 210 5.14 -21.72 15.74
CA ASN A 210 6.36 -22.51 15.79
C ASN A 210 6.22 -23.90 15.16
N ASN A 211 5.00 -24.39 14.91
CA ASN A 211 4.76 -25.66 14.22
C ASN A 211 4.95 -25.56 12.71
N TYR A 212 5.07 -24.35 12.14
CA TYR A 212 5.11 -24.14 10.70
C TYR A 212 6.40 -23.47 10.28
N HIS A 213 6.82 -23.72 9.04
CA HIS A 213 7.94 -23.07 8.41
C HIS A 213 7.47 -22.44 7.10
N ALA A 214 7.89 -21.20 6.88
CA ALA A 214 7.69 -20.49 5.63
C ALA A 214 9.06 -20.19 5.00
N GLU A 215 9.16 -20.37 3.69
CA GLU A 215 10.36 -20.08 2.91
C GLU A 215 9.98 -19.45 1.57
N ARG A 216 10.98 -18.82 0.93
CA ARG A 216 10.81 -18.23 -0.39
C ARG A 216 11.73 -18.87 -1.42
N LEU A 217 11.14 -19.41 -2.48
CA LEU A 217 11.84 -20.05 -3.59
C LEU A 217 11.66 -19.25 -4.88
N TYR A 218 12.41 -19.63 -5.92
CA TYR A 218 12.28 -19.04 -7.25
C TYR A 218 12.20 -20.14 -8.31
N ALA A 219 11.12 -20.14 -9.10
CA ALA A 219 11.06 -20.91 -10.33
C ALA A 219 11.68 -20.11 -11.49
N THR A 220 12.23 -20.81 -12.48
CA THR A 220 12.72 -20.17 -13.72
C THR A 220 11.65 -20.33 -14.80
N ALA A 221 11.11 -19.23 -15.30
CA ALA A 221 10.15 -19.24 -16.39
C ALA A 221 10.81 -19.61 -17.73
N ARG A 222 10.00 -19.89 -18.76
CA ARG A 222 10.48 -20.24 -20.11
C ARG A 222 11.38 -19.17 -20.75
N ASP A 223 11.20 -17.92 -20.35
CA ASP A 223 11.99 -16.76 -20.79
C ASP A 223 13.18 -16.43 -19.87
N GLY A 224 13.48 -17.30 -18.90
CA GLY A 224 14.57 -17.11 -17.94
C GLY A 224 14.21 -16.25 -16.72
N THR A 225 13.03 -15.61 -16.69
CA THR A 225 12.60 -14.77 -15.55
C THR A 225 12.49 -15.61 -14.28
N LYS A 226 13.02 -15.10 -13.17
CA LYS A 226 12.84 -15.71 -11.84
C LYS A 226 11.47 -15.32 -11.28
N VAL A 227 10.60 -16.30 -11.12
CA VAL A 227 9.25 -16.15 -10.55
C VAL A 227 9.30 -16.54 -9.08
N PRO A 228 9.07 -15.61 -8.14
CA PRO A 228 9.08 -15.93 -6.73
C PRO A 228 7.94 -16.89 -6.37
N ILE A 229 8.18 -17.72 -5.37
CA ILE A 229 7.19 -18.62 -4.77
C ILE A 229 7.31 -18.48 -3.25
N SER A 230 6.20 -18.21 -2.58
CA SER A 230 6.13 -18.26 -1.11
C SER A 230 5.49 -19.58 -0.70
N LEU A 231 6.16 -20.37 0.14
CA LEU A 231 5.66 -21.66 0.60
C LEU A 231 5.52 -21.68 2.12
N VAL A 232 4.54 -22.43 2.60
CA VAL A 232 4.38 -22.76 4.01
C VAL A 232 4.00 -24.23 4.17
N TYR A 233 4.57 -24.88 5.18
CA TYR A 233 4.31 -26.27 5.53
C TYR A 233 4.58 -26.51 7.01
N ARG A 234 4.08 -27.63 7.54
CA ARG A 234 4.32 -28.04 8.93
C ARG A 234 5.76 -28.53 9.11
N LYS A 235 6.44 -28.11 10.17
CA LYS A 235 7.79 -28.59 10.51
C LYS A 235 7.80 -30.10 10.72
N GLY A 236 8.92 -30.73 10.43
CA GLY A 236 9.06 -32.19 10.45
C GLY A 236 8.66 -32.88 9.14
N LEU A 237 8.12 -32.14 8.17
CA LEU A 237 7.86 -32.65 6.81
C LEU A 237 9.16 -33.05 6.11
N GLU A 238 9.21 -34.29 5.60
CA GLU A 238 10.32 -34.79 4.79
C GLU A 238 10.18 -34.31 3.34
N LYS A 239 11.17 -33.60 2.80
CA LYS A 239 11.15 -33.09 1.41
C LYS A 239 11.54 -34.19 0.39
N ASN A 240 10.78 -35.29 0.37
CA ASN A 240 11.03 -36.48 -0.47
C ASN A 240 10.28 -36.47 -1.82
N GLY A 241 9.33 -35.54 -2.01
CA GLY A 241 8.53 -35.41 -3.25
C GLY A 241 7.12 -36.00 -3.17
N ASP A 242 6.79 -36.73 -2.11
CA ASP A 242 5.49 -37.41 -1.96
C ASP A 242 4.44 -36.57 -1.22
N ASN A 243 4.84 -35.41 -0.69
CA ASN A 243 3.91 -34.53 0.03
C ASN A 243 2.91 -33.89 -0.92
N PRO A 244 1.61 -33.87 -0.58
CA PRO A 244 0.62 -33.17 -1.39
C PRO A 244 0.88 -31.66 -1.39
N LEU A 245 0.67 -31.01 -2.54
CA LEU A 245 0.90 -29.58 -2.73
C LEU A 245 -0.37 -28.89 -3.25
N LEU A 246 -0.77 -27.80 -2.60
CA LEU A 246 -1.71 -26.84 -3.16
C LEU A 246 -0.95 -25.60 -3.66
N LEU A 247 -0.89 -25.42 -4.97
CA LEU A 247 -0.28 -24.25 -5.63
C LEU A 247 -1.35 -23.24 -6.04
N TYR A 248 -1.27 -22.03 -5.49
CA TYR A 248 -2.18 -20.93 -5.76
C TYR A 248 -1.54 -19.86 -6.66
N GLY A 249 -2.33 -19.25 -7.54
CA GLY A 249 -1.94 -18.12 -8.38
C GLY A 249 -3.14 -17.28 -8.83
N TYR A 250 -2.92 -15.99 -9.07
CA TYR A 250 -3.95 -15.04 -9.55
C TYR A 250 -3.55 -14.40 -10.88
N GLY A 251 -2.62 -13.42 -10.87
CA GLY A 251 -1.97 -12.92 -12.10
C GLY A 251 -2.81 -11.98 -12.97
N SER A 252 -3.59 -11.07 -12.38
CA SER A 252 -4.33 -10.04 -13.14
C SER A 252 -4.37 -8.69 -12.41
N TYR A 253 -4.60 -7.60 -13.17
CA TYR A 253 -4.80 -6.22 -12.69
C TYR A 253 -3.63 -5.58 -11.91
N GLY A 254 -2.42 -6.16 -11.96
CA GLY A 254 -1.31 -5.75 -11.10
C GLY A 254 -1.54 -6.08 -9.62
N ALA A 255 -2.45 -7.02 -9.33
CA ALA A 255 -2.78 -7.42 -7.97
C ALA A 255 -1.74 -8.42 -7.42
N SER A 256 -0.86 -7.92 -6.56
CA SER A 256 0.16 -8.74 -5.91
C SER A 256 -0.45 -9.65 -4.83
N MET A 257 -0.21 -10.95 -4.94
CA MET A 257 -0.67 -11.95 -3.97
C MET A 257 0.30 -12.02 -2.78
N ASN A 258 0.04 -11.26 -1.73
CA ASN A 258 0.97 -11.21 -0.59
C ASN A 258 1.00 -12.50 0.24
N ALA A 259 2.17 -12.81 0.80
CA ALA A 259 2.40 -13.96 1.66
C ALA A 259 1.87 -13.70 3.08
N GLY A 260 0.55 -13.70 3.24
CA GLY A 260 -0.12 -13.49 4.52
C GLY A 260 -0.76 -14.74 5.11
N PHE A 261 -1.09 -14.67 6.39
CA PHE A 261 -1.68 -15.75 7.16
C PHE A 261 -3.11 -16.03 6.71
N SER A 262 -3.51 -17.30 6.78
CA SER A 262 -4.90 -17.68 6.56
C SER A 262 -5.22 -18.95 7.34
N SER A 263 -6.14 -18.86 8.31
CA SER A 263 -6.53 -20.00 9.14
C SER A 263 -7.14 -21.14 8.35
N VAL A 264 -7.75 -20.86 7.20
CA VAL A 264 -8.35 -21.88 6.32
C VAL A 264 -7.29 -22.85 5.75
N ARG A 265 -6.01 -22.47 5.76
CA ARG A 265 -4.91 -23.32 5.29
C ARG A 265 -4.46 -24.33 6.35
N LEU A 266 -4.68 -24.06 7.64
CA LEU A 266 -4.17 -24.89 8.74
C LEU A 266 -4.58 -26.35 8.60
N SER A 267 -5.84 -26.61 8.24
CA SER A 267 -6.34 -27.96 8.00
C SER A 267 -5.51 -28.74 6.96
N LEU A 268 -5.04 -28.08 5.89
CA LEU A 268 -4.18 -28.70 4.89
C LEU A 268 -2.78 -28.93 5.46
N LEU A 269 -2.19 -27.90 6.07
CA LEU A 269 -0.83 -27.95 6.63
C LEU A 269 -0.70 -29.06 7.68
N ASP A 270 -1.71 -29.21 8.54
CA ASP A 270 -1.74 -30.22 9.60
C ASP A 270 -1.86 -31.66 9.05
N ARG A 271 -2.32 -31.81 7.80
CA ARG A 271 -2.44 -33.09 7.07
C ARG A 271 -1.24 -33.34 6.14
N GLY A 272 -0.14 -32.61 6.32
CA GLY A 272 1.08 -32.80 5.54
C GLY A 272 1.08 -32.13 4.17
N PHE A 273 0.11 -31.27 3.85
CA PHE A 273 0.18 -30.48 2.63
C PHE A 273 1.23 -29.38 2.74
N VAL A 274 1.90 -29.13 1.62
CA VAL A 274 2.58 -27.88 1.34
C VAL A 274 1.57 -26.92 0.69
N TYR A 275 1.53 -25.67 1.15
CA TYR A 275 0.81 -24.61 0.47
C TYR A 275 1.79 -23.64 -0.16
N ALA A 276 1.59 -23.30 -1.43
CA ALA A 276 2.46 -22.39 -2.17
C ALA A 276 1.66 -21.31 -2.90
N ILE A 277 2.23 -20.10 -2.96
CA ILE A 277 1.76 -18.99 -3.79
C ILE A 277 2.81 -18.75 -4.86
N ALA A 278 2.45 -18.98 -6.13
CA ALA A 278 3.26 -18.56 -7.26
C ALA A 278 2.94 -17.09 -7.58
N HIS A 279 3.94 -16.22 -7.45
CA HIS A 279 3.82 -14.78 -7.73
C HIS A 279 3.99 -14.52 -9.23
N ILE A 280 3.09 -15.08 -10.04
CA ILE A 280 3.12 -15.00 -11.50
C ILE A 280 2.90 -13.57 -12.02
N ARG A 281 3.34 -13.31 -13.25
CA ARG A 281 3.10 -12.04 -13.95
C ARG A 281 1.61 -11.71 -14.05
N GLY A 282 1.33 -10.42 -14.21
CA GLY A 282 -0.02 -9.86 -14.22
C GLY A 282 -0.48 -9.39 -12.85
N GLY A 283 0.19 -9.81 -11.77
CA GLY A 283 0.07 -9.27 -10.41
C GLY A 283 1.17 -8.28 -10.02
#